data_AF-A0A921MWQ8-F1
#
_entry.id   AF-A0A921MWQ8-F1
#
_cell.length_a   1.000
_cell.length_b   1.000
_cell.length_c   1.000
_cell.angle_alpha   90.00
_cell.angle_beta   90.00
_cell.angle_gamma   90.00
#
_symmetry.space_group_name_H-M   'P 1'
#
loop_
_entity.id
_entity.type
_entity.pdbx_description
1 polymer ?
#
loop_
_entity_poly.entity_id
_entity_poly.type
_entity_poly.pdbx_seq_one_letter_code
_entity_poly.pdbx_strand_id
1 'polypeptide(L)'
;MVFSGPTLTHPASGGTALHEREQIRALLLEQRPDLEQRMLVGPSGALVIPLPAGGSIEIGRMRRRGRVRWVVVSPSADGASLREPAGPAGVVRTALGVLRESEVHS
;
A
#
# COMPACT_ATOMS: atom_id res chain seq x y z
N MET A 1 -12.47 -18.51 2.19
CA MET A 1 -12.98 -17.28 2.83
C MET A 1 -12.53 -16.11 1.98
N VAL A 2 -13.46 -15.32 1.45
CA VAL A 2 -13.17 -14.14 0.63
C VAL A 2 -13.20 -12.92 1.54
N PHE A 3 -12.05 -12.28 1.76
CA PHE A 3 -11.97 -11.02 2.50
C PHE A 3 -12.33 -9.88 1.55
N SER A 4 -13.51 -9.29 1.75
CA SER A 4 -13.93 -8.05 1.11
C SER A 4 -13.37 -6.87 1.89
N GLY A 5 -12.11 -6.52 1.64
CA GLY A 5 -11.58 -5.19 1.99
C GLY A 5 -12.17 -4.11 1.08
N PRO A 6 -12.11 -2.81 1.46
CA PRO A 6 -12.63 -1.73 0.64
C PRO A 6 -11.86 -1.67 -0.69
N THR A 7 -12.50 -2.14 -1.75
CA THR A 7 -11.96 -2.10 -3.12
C THR A 7 -11.64 -0.64 -3.46
N LEU A 8 -10.35 -0.31 -3.54
CA LEU A 8 -9.88 1.00 -3.96
C LEU A 8 -10.35 1.24 -5.40
N THR A 9 -11.51 1.89 -5.57
CA THR A 9 -12.05 2.25 -6.87
C THR A 9 -11.18 3.34 -7.49
N HIS A 10 -10.39 2.98 -8.49
CA HIS A 10 -9.34 3.85 -9.04
C HIS A 10 -9.65 4.34 -10.46
N PRO A 11 -9.50 5.65 -10.78
CA PRO A 11 -9.41 6.11 -12.16
C PRO A 11 -8.05 5.71 -12.76
N ALA A 12 -8.00 4.56 -13.42
CA ALA A 12 -6.89 4.19 -14.28
C ALA A 12 -6.87 5.12 -15.50
N SER A 13 -5.93 6.06 -15.57
CA SER A 13 -5.54 6.76 -16.80
C SER A 13 -4.23 7.52 -16.59
N GLY A 14 -3.15 7.09 -17.25
CA GLY A 14 -1.89 7.84 -17.42
C GLY A 14 -0.64 7.07 -17.00
N GLY A 15 0.37 7.00 -17.89
CA GLY A 15 1.66 6.34 -17.64
C GLY A 15 2.40 6.84 -16.39
N THR A 16 2.02 8.01 -15.85
CA THR A 16 2.49 8.53 -14.57
C THR A 16 2.07 7.68 -13.37
N ALA A 17 0.87 7.09 -13.38
CA ALA A 17 0.39 6.25 -12.28
C ALA A 17 1.20 4.96 -12.13
N LEU A 18 1.47 4.33 -13.27
CA LEU A 18 2.31 3.14 -13.35
C LEU A 18 3.75 3.49 -12.95
N HIS A 19 4.29 4.58 -13.47
CA HIS A 19 5.64 5.03 -13.13
C HIS A 19 5.82 5.31 -11.63
N GLU A 20 4.88 6.04 -11.02
CA GLU A 20 4.91 6.29 -9.57
C GLU A 20 4.79 5.00 -8.75
N ARG A 21 3.96 4.04 -9.19
CA ARG A 21 3.86 2.73 -8.54
C ARG A 21 5.20 2.00 -8.57
N GLU A 22 5.81 1.90 -9.73
CA GLU A 22 7.10 1.21 -9.87
C GLU A 22 8.21 1.94 -9.12
N GLN A 23 8.15 3.28 -9.02
CA GLN A 23 9.04 4.05 -8.15
C GLN A 23 8.85 3.69 -6.68
N ILE A 24 7.60 3.62 -6.19
CA ILE A 24 7.31 3.19 -4.81
C ILE A 24 7.78 1.75 -4.59
N ARG A 25 7.54 0.85 -5.55
CA ARG A 25 7.98 -0.55 -5.51
C ARG A 25 9.49 -0.64 -5.39
N ALA A 26 10.25 0.07 -6.25
CA ALA A 26 11.70 0.09 -6.20
C ALA A 26 12.23 0.58 -4.84
N LEU A 27 11.70 1.70 -4.34
CA LEU A 27 12.09 2.25 -3.03
C LEU A 27 11.77 1.33 -1.84
N LEU A 28 10.69 0.53 -1.93
CA LEU A 28 10.38 -0.50 -0.94
C LEU A 28 11.42 -1.62 -0.99
N LEU A 29 11.75 -2.11 -2.19
CA LEU A 29 12.70 -3.21 -2.39
C LEU A 29 14.14 -2.81 -2.05
N GLU A 30 14.54 -1.56 -2.29
CA GLU A 30 15.83 -1.04 -1.86
C GLU A 30 16.01 -1.10 -0.34
N GLN A 31 14.95 -0.90 0.43
CA GLN A 31 15.00 -0.91 1.90
C GLN A 31 14.69 -2.27 2.51
N ARG A 32 13.85 -3.07 1.86
CA ARG A 32 13.43 -4.41 2.30
C ARG A 32 13.34 -5.36 1.09
N PRO A 33 14.47 -5.94 0.67
CA PRO A 33 14.52 -6.84 -0.50
C PRO A 33 13.64 -8.08 -0.34
N ASP A 34 13.40 -8.54 0.90
CA ASP A 34 12.54 -9.67 1.23
C ASP A 34 11.08 -9.48 0.74
N LEU A 35 10.65 -8.23 0.55
CA LEU A 35 9.31 -7.95 0.03
C LEU A 35 9.11 -8.43 -1.40
N GLU A 36 10.16 -8.65 -2.18
CA GLU A 36 10.05 -9.12 -3.57
C GLU A 36 9.28 -10.44 -3.66
N GLN A 37 9.45 -11.33 -2.68
CA GLN A 37 8.85 -12.66 -2.70
C GLN A 37 7.36 -12.68 -2.33
N ARG A 38 6.87 -11.64 -1.63
CA ARG A 38 5.49 -11.62 -1.10
C ARG A 38 4.65 -10.44 -1.58
N MET A 39 5.26 -9.39 -2.12
CA MET A 39 4.53 -8.22 -2.59
C MET A 39 3.82 -8.54 -3.91
N LEU A 40 2.53 -8.24 -3.94
CA LEU A 40 1.65 -8.50 -5.06
C LEU A 40 1.15 -7.18 -5.66
N VAL A 41 0.64 -7.26 -6.89
CA VAL A 41 -0.11 -6.17 -7.50
C VAL A 41 -1.58 -6.56 -7.50
N GLY A 42 -2.41 -5.79 -6.78
CA GLY A 42 -3.86 -5.98 -6.74
C GLY A 42 -4.54 -5.59 -8.05
N PRO A 43 -5.81 -5.98 -8.24
CA PRO A 43 -6.56 -5.73 -9.48
C PRO A 43 -6.76 -4.24 -9.80
N SER A 44 -6.71 -3.37 -8.79
CA SER A 44 -6.75 -1.90 -8.94
C SER A 44 -5.40 -1.28 -9.33
N GLY A 45 -4.34 -2.09 -9.43
CA GLY A 45 -2.96 -1.65 -9.62
C GLY A 45 -2.26 -1.23 -8.32
N ALA A 46 -2.88 -1.43 -7.16
CA ALA A 46 -2.25 -1.20 -5.85
C ALA A 46 -1.13 -2.23 -5.57
N LEU A 47 -0.09 -1.82 -4.84
CA LEU A 47 0.86 -2.77 -4.25
C LEU A 47 0.25 -3.34 -2.97
N VAL A 48 0.31 -4.65 -2.81
CA VAL A 48 -0.27 -5.36 -1.67
C VAL A 48 0.84 -6.14 -0.98
N ILE A 49 1.02 -5.92 0.32
CA ILE A 49 1.99 -6.64 1.15
C ILE A 49 1.20 -7.46 2.18
N PRO A 50 1.10 -8.78 1.99
CA PRO A 50 0.48 -9.67 2.97
C PRO A 50 1.21 -9.64 4.32
N LEU A 51 0.46 -9.61 5.41
CA LEU A 51 1.00 -9.63 6.77
C LEU A 51 0.95 -11.05 7.37
N PRO A 52 1.94 -11.47 8.17
CA PRO A 52 1.97 -12.81 8.78
C PRO A 52 0.77 -13.11 9.69
N ALA A 53 0.33 -12.12 10.47
CA ALA A 53 -0.84 -12.23 11.37
C ALA A 53 -2.20 -12.15 10.66
N GLY A 54 -2.22 -12.11 9.32
CA GLY A 54 -3.42 -11.94 8.51
C GLY A 54 -3.66 -10.47 8.09
N GLY A 55 -4.45 -10.31 7.03
CA GLY A 55 -4.66 -9.02 6.38
C GLY A 55 -3.48 -8.59 5.50
N SER A 56 -3.51 -7.35 5.03
CA SER A 56 -2.50 -6.82 4.11
C SER A 56 -2.36 -5.31 4.22
N ILE A 57 -1.15 -4.82 3.98
CA ILE A 57 -0.91 -3.40 3.70
C ILE A 57 -1.19 -3.16 2.22
N GLU A 58 -2.07 -2.23 1.90
CA GLU A 58 -2.36 -1.84 0.51
C GLU A 58 -1.87 -0.42 0.24
N ILE A 59 -1.13 -0.28 -0.86
CA ILE A 59 -0.60 1.00 -1.33
C ILE A 59 -1.22 1.29 -2.68
N GLY A 60 -2.15 2.22 -2.72
CA GLY A 60 -2.91 2.53 -3.92
C GLY A 60 -3.19 4.01 -4.06
N ARG A 61 -3.75 4.38 -5.21
CA ARG A 61 -4.19 5.75 -5.45
C ARG A 61 -5.68 5.89 -5.16
N MET A 62 -6.05 6.89 -4.37
CA MET A 62 -7.45 7.19 -4.06
C MET A 62 -7.76 8.67 -4.25
N ARG A 63 -9.00 9.00 -4.65
CA ARG A 63 -9.47 10.39 -4.64
C ARG A 63 -9.74 10.83 -3.20
N ARG A 64 -9.03 11.87 -2.77
CA ARG A 64 -9.13 12.47 -1.43
C ARG A 64 -9.28 13.98 -1.58
N ARG A 65 -10.37 14.54 -1.05
CA ARG A 65 -10.65 15.99 -1.08
C ARG A 65 -10.47 16.60 -2.48
N GLY A 66 -11.00 15.93 -3.50
CA GLY A 66 -10.92 16.35 -4.91
C GLY A 66 -9.58 16.11 -5.61
N ARG A 67 -8.56 15.55 -4.94
CA ARG A 67 -7.24 15.25 -5.53
C ARG A 67 -6.94 13.76 -5.50
N VAL A 68 -6.30 13.23 -6.53
CA VAL A 68 -5.78 11.86 -6.50
C VAL A 68 -4.52 11.85 -5.63
N ARG A 69 -4.48 10.97 -4.63
CA ARG A 69 -3.35 10.82 -3.71
C ARG A 69 -2.97 9.35 -3.57
N TRP A 70 -1.69 9.08 -3.37
CA TRP A 70 -1.26 7.79 -2.85
C TRP A 70 -1.64 7.66 -1.38
N VAL A 71 -2.16 6.49 -1.02
CA VAL A 71 -2.57 6.16 0.33
C VAL A 71 -1.95 4.84 0.74
N VAL A 72 -1.71 4.70 2.04
CA VAL A 72 -1.33 3.44 2.68
C VAL A 72 -2.50 3.02 3.56
N VAL A 73 -3.09 1.87 3.24
CA VAL A 73 -4.14 1.25 4.03
C VAL A 73 -3.53 0.08 4.77
N SER A 74 -3.85 -0.03 6.06
CA SER A 74 -3.38 -1.13 6.91
C SER A 74 -4.50 -1.65 7.80
N PRO A 75 -4.45 -2.90 8.25
CA PRO A 75 -5.36 -3.40 9.27
C PRO A 75 -5.23 -2.57 10.55
N SER A 76 -6.34 -2.42 11.28
CA SER A 76 -6.43 -1.76 12.59
C SER A 76 -7.49 -2.48 13.44
N ALA A 77 -7.48 -2.27 14.76
CA ALA A 77 -8.48 -2.84 15.67
C ALA A 77 -9.92 -2.50 15.25
N ASP A 78 -10.14 -1.29 14.72
CA ASP A 78 -11.43 -0.80 14.23
C ASP A 78 -11.69 -1.13 12.74
N GLY A 79 -10.92 -2.05 12.15
CA GLY A 79 -11.03 -2.46 10.75
C GLY A 79 -9.80 -2.06 9.94
N ALA A 80 -9.80 -0.86 9.35
CA ALA A 80 -8.70 -0.39 8.51
C ALA A 80 -8.29 1.05 8.84
N SER A 81 -6.99 1.29 8.94
CA SER A 81 -6.41 2.63 9.03
C SER A 81 -5.97 3.08 7.63
N LEU A 82 -6.27 4.33 7.30
CA LEU A 82 -5.85 4.95 6.04
C LEU A 82 -4.96 6.15 6.33
N ARG A 83 -3.74 6.13 5.79
CA ARG A 83 -2.79 7.23 5.87
C ARG A 83 -2.61 7.84 4.47
N GLU A 84 -2.44 9.16 4.41
CA GLU A 84 -2.29 9.92 3.14
C GLU A 84 -0.91 10.63 3.07
N PRO A 85 0.21 9.89 2.90
CA PRO A 85 1.54 10.48 2.91
C PRO A 85 1.78 11.38 1.69
N ALA A 86 2.65 12.37 1.86
CA ALA A 86 3.08 13.22 0.77
C ALA A 86 4.21 12.56 -0.03
N GLY A 87 3.92 12.26 -1.30
CA GLY A 87 4.89 11.78 -2.29
C GLY A 87 5.39 10.34 -2.08
N PRO A 88 6.16 9.79 -3.05
CA PRO A 88 6.60 8.40 -3.03
C PRO A 88 7.40 8.02 -1.79
N ALA A 89 8.39 8.84 -1.38
CA ALA A 89 9.20 8.56 -0.20
C ALA A 89 8.37 8.57 1.10
N GLY A 90 7.34 9.42 1.20
CA GLY A 90 6.43 9.44 2.34
C GLY A 90 5.59 8.16 2.44
N VAL A 91 5.13 7.66 1.29
CA VAL A 91 4.39 6.40 1.18
C VAL A 91 5.26 5.23 1.66
N VAL A 92 6.49 5.14 1.16
CA VAL A 92 7.43 4.08 1.53
C VAL A 92 7.73 4.08 3.02
N ARG A 93 8.06 5.24 3.61
CA ARG A 93 8.30 5.36 5.05
C ARG A 93 7.10 4.93 5.89
N THR A 94 5.90 5.29 5.43
CA THR A 94 4.66 4.93 6.11
C THR A 94 4.39 3.43 6.04
N ALA A 95 4.52 2.83 4.86
CA ALA A 95 4.32 1.40 4.66
C ALA A 95 5.32 0.56 5.46
N LEU A 96 6.61 0.92 5.45
CA LEU A 96 7.63 0.23 6.23
C LEU A 96 7.45 0.40 7.74
N GLY A 97 6.96 1.57 8.19
CA GLY A 97 6.59 1.79 9.59
C GLY A 97 5.49 0.85 10.05
N VAL A 98 4.39 0.78 9.28
CA VAL A 98 3.27 -0.14 9.54
C VAL A 98 3.73 -1.61 9.49
N LEU A 99 4.57 -1.96 8.52
CA LEU A 99 5.09 -3.32 8.40
C LEU A 99 5.87 -3.73 9.65
N ARG A 100 6.76 -2.85 10.14
CA ARG A 100 7.53 -3.09 11.36
C ARG A 100 6.62 -3.19 12.58
N GLU A 101 5.63 -2.32 12.71
CA GLU A 101 4.63 -2.40 13.77
C GLU A 101 3.91 -3.76 13.75
N SER A 102 3.56 -4.25 12.56
CA SER A 102 2.87 -5.53 12.39
C SER A 102 3.76 -6.74 12.71
N GLU A 103 5.05 -6.67 12.36
CA GLU A 103 6.05 -7.71 12.63
C GLU A 103 6.37 -7.84 14.14
N VAL A 104 6.24 -6.77 14.93
CA VAL A 104 6.49 -6.78 16.39
C VAL A 104 5.32 -7.39 17.19
N HIS A 105 4.09 -7.33 16.67
CA HIS A 105 2.89 -7.82 17.34
C HIS A 105 2.39 -9.18 16.79
N SER A 106 3.18 -9.83 15.93
CA SER A 106 2.89 -11.15 15.35
C SER A 106 3.44 -12.29 16.20
#